data_AF-A0A0L7R1P2-F1
#
_entry.id   AF-A0A0L7R1P2-F1
#
_cell.length_a   1.000
_cell.length_b   1.000
_cell.length_c   1.000
_cell.angle_alpha   90.00
_cell.angle_beta   90.00
_cell.angle_gamma   90.00
#
_symmetry.space_group_name_H-M   'P 1'
#
loop_
_entity.id
_entity.type
_entity.pdbx_description
1 polymer ?
#
loop_
_entity_poly.entity_id
_entity_poly.type
_entity_poly.pdbx_seq_one_letter_code
_entity_poly.pdbx_strand_id
1 'polypeptide(L)'
;MQWAAAALASAVIALLLDTAAARHHHRSGNGHKPTGDISLWIDQQQIKMFSGVEMEIFAITEGRVLSYLLDPEFESKLPMIPSEVTYVNFTWKSGVKKYVYNFYRLKSFDESILKTPSITIKTQGRVPRRPKEFSVLLPCSGNNSGIAQLGIGLMIESRKGKPLNGTPLRLNLRKECTVREPNPGPCPDGYLGPPNCNKALCYPNCMNGGNCTAPGICSCPAGFQGPYCEGGICAEKCLNGGKCVQKDTCECPKGYFGLRCEFSKCVIPCLNGGKCKGNNVCRCPAGFKGDHCEIGRRSPQRSACTRACRNGTCQPDNTCLCEPGWFGKLCNKNKPWA
;
A
#
# COMPACT_ATOMS: atom_id res chain seq x y z
N MET A 1 -9.97 15.84 -10.89
CA MET A 1 -8.76 16.32 -11.59
C MET A 1 -9.14 17.03 -12.90
N GLN A 2 -9.95 18.11 -12.84
CA GLN A 2 -10.45 18.79 -14.05
C GLN A 2 -10.74 20.27 -13.85
N TRP A 3 -10.06 20.92 -12.90
CA TRP A 3 -10.19 22.36 -12.62
C TRP A 3 -9.13 23.20 -13.35
N ALA A 4 -8.04 22.58 -13.82
CA ALA A 4 -6.90 23.26 -14.44
C ALA A 4 -7.14 23.72 -15.89
N ALA A 5 -8.13 23.17 -16.60
CA ALA A 5 -8.35 23.51 -18.01
C ALA A 5 -9.12 24.83 -18.22
N ALA A 6 -10.01 25.21 -17.29
CA ALA A 6 -10.86 26.39 -17.46
C ALA A 6 -10.14 27.72 -17.12
N ALA A 7 -9.25 27.71 -16.12
CA ALA A 7 -8.38 28.87 -15.83
C ALA A 7 -7.35 29.12 -16.95
N LEU A 8 -6.96 28.07 -17.69
CA LEU A 8 -6.13 28.19 -18.88
C LEU A 8 -6.94 28.65 -20.11
N ALA A 9 -8.22 28.27 -20.24
CA ALA A 9 -9.03 28.71 -21.38
C ALA A 9 -9.29 30.23 -21.42
N SER A 10 -9.45 30.88 -20.26
CA SER A 10 -9.57 32.35 -20.20
C SER A 10 -8.23 33.10 -20.29
N ALA A 11 -7.11 32.43 -20.00
CA ALA A 11 -5.77 32.99 -20.20
C ALA A 11 -5.22 32.76 -21.63
N VAL A 12 -5.69 31.73 -22.34
CA VAL A 12 -5.28 31.41 -23.72
C VAL A 12 -6.00 32.27 -24.76
N ILE A 13 -7.22 32.74 -24.49
CA ILE A 13 -7.90 33.70 -25.39
C ILE A 13 -7.29 35.12 -25.29
N ALA A 14 -6.67 35.46 -24.16
CA ALA A 14 -5.88 36.69 -24.01
C ALA A 14 -4.45 36.57 -24.60
N LEU A 15 -4.05 35.39 -25.08
CA LEU A 15 -2.73 35.14 -25.70
C LEU A 15 -2.75 35.18 -27.24
N LEU A 16 -3.89 35.53 -27.87
CA LEU A 16 -3.98 35.58 -29.33
C LEU A 16 -4.29 36.95 -29.96
N LEU A 17 -4.42 38.03 -29.19
CA LEU A 17 -4.49 39.38 -29.78
C LEU A 17 -3.64 40.38 -28.97
N ASP A 18 -2.74 41.02 -29.71
CA ASP A 18 -1.83 42.13 -29.38
C ASP A 18 -0.53 41.83 -28.59
N THR A 19 0.46 41.50 -29.42
CA THR A 19 1.87 41.84 -29.30
C THR A 19 2.13 43.26 -28.78
N ALA A 20 2.45 43.40 -27.48
CA ALA A 20 3.50 44.31 -26.98
C ALA A 20 3.60 44.21 -25.44
N ALA A 21 4.83 44.10 -24.93
CA ALA A 21 5.23 44.23 -23.53
C ALA A 21 4.96 43.04 -22.58
N ALA A 22 5.49 41.86 -22.93
CA ALA A 22 5.83 40.83 -21.95
C ALA A 22 7.30 40.41 -22.12
N ARG A 23 8.24 41.22 -21.61
CA ARG A 23 9.63 40.80 -21.40
C ARG A 23 10.20 41.45 -20.14
N HIS A 24 10.76 40.59 -19.31
CA HIS A 24 11.58 40.82 -18.12
C HIS A 24 10.88 41.28 -16.83
N HIS A 25 10.82 40.37 -15.85
CA HIS A 25 11.43 40.63 -14.54
C HIS A 25 11.98 39.33 -13.94
N HIS A 26 13.19 38.97 -14.39
CA HIS A 26 14.09 38.12 -13.63
C HIS A 26 14.76 38.97 -12.55
N ARG A 27 14.74 38.43 -11.34
CA ARG A 27 15.49 38.76 -10.12
C ARG A 27 16.88 39.38 -10.40
N SER A 28 17.09 40.65 -10.05
CA SER A 28 18.40 41.19 -9.70
C SER A 28 18.25 42.47 -8.87
N GLY A 29 18.93 42.51 -7.72
CA GLY A 29 18.92 43.65 -6.81
C GLY A 29 19.70 44.83 -7.40
N ASN A 30 19.02 45.97 -7.52
CA ASN A 30 19.67 47.27 -7.51
C ASN A 30 18.67 48.35 -7.07
N GLY A 31 19.13 49.34 -6.30
CA GLY A 31 18.33 50.24 -5.49
C GLY A 31 17.34 51.14 -6.24
N HIS A 32 16.16 50.63 -6.56
CA HIS A 32 14.99 51.44 -6.88
C HIS A 32 14.31 51.88 -5.57
N LYS A 33 14.36 53.19 -5.29
CA LYS A 33 13.48 53.81 -4.27
C LYS A 33 12.05 53.31 -4.53
N PRO A 34 11.35 52.73 -3.54
CA PRO A 34 10.02 52.22 -3.77
C PRO A 34 9.13 53.40 -4.16
N THR A 35 8.68 53.42 -5.41
CA THR A 35 7.51 54.16 -5.88
C THR A 35 6.28 53.55 -5.21
N GLY A 36 6.22 53.67 -3.89
CA GLY A 36 5.28 52.94 -3.05
C GLY A 36 3.90 53.57 -3.13
N ASP A 37 3.12 53.15 -4.11
CA ASP A 37 1.68 53.39 -4.15
C ASP A 37 0.93 52.13 -3.66
N ILE A 38 -0.40 52.19 -3.58
CA ILE A 38 -1.20 51.09 -3.06
C ILE A 38 -1.08 49.84 -3.91
N SER A 39 -0.97 48.69 -3.25
CA SER A 39 -1.05 47.37 -3.86
C SER A 39 -1.95 46.46 -3.02
N LEU A 40 -2.71 45.60 -3.69
CA LEU A 40 -3.62 44.60 -3.10
C LEU A 40 -3.51 43.33 -3.93
N TRP A 41 -3.22 42.19 -3.30
CA TRP A 41 -3.04 40.90 -3.97
C TRP A 41 -3.47 39.73 -3.08
N ILE A 42 -3.67 38.57 -3.70
CA ILE A 42 -3.95 37.31 -3.02
C ILE A 42 -2.62 36.59 -2.75
N ASP A 43 -2.48 36.00 -1.56
CA ASP A 43 -1.26 35.32 -1.13
C ASP A 43 -0.91 34.09 -2.00
N GLN A 44 0.38 33.93 -2.31
CA GLN A 44 0.92 32.88 -3.18
C GLN A 44 0.66 31.46 -2.67
N GLN A 45 0.71 31.23 -1.35
CA GLN A 45 0.47 29.89 -0.78
C GLN A 45 -1.00 29.49 -0.94
N GLN A 46 -1.89 30.47 -0.89
CA GLN A 46 -3.31 30.24 -1.10
C GLN A 46 -3.60 29.87 -2.56
N ILE A 47 -2.95 30.50 -3.53
CA ILE A 47 -3.08 30.14 -4.94
C ILE A 47 -2.51 28.75 -5.25
N LYS A 48 -1.40 28.37 -4.58
CA LYS A 48 -0.84 27.02 -4.68
C LYS A 48 -1.83 25.93 -4.25
N MET A 49 -2.58 26.16 -3.16
CA MET A 49 -3.59 25.21 -2.69
C MET A 49 -4.75 25.01 -3.69
N PHE A 50 -5.11 26.04 -4.46
CA PHE A 50 -6.27 25.98 -5.37
C PHE A 50 -5.92 25.61 -6.81
N SER A 51 -4.75 26.03 -7.30
CA SER A 51 -4.37 25.88 -8.71
C SER A 51 -3.21 24.91 -8.93
N GLY A 52 -2.48 24.54 -7.88
CA GLY A 52 -1.21 23.81 -7.99
C GLY A 52 -0.05 24.65 -8.52
N VAL A 53 -0.29 25.93 -8.84
CA VAL A 53 0.71 26.88 -9.35
C VAL A 53 1.00 27.94 -8.30
N GLU A 54 2.27 28.31 -8.17
CA GLU A 54 2.71 29.38 -7.30
C GLU A 54 2.75 30.71 -8.06
N MET A 55 1.78 31.58 -7.81
CA MET A 55 1.75 32.94 -8.35
C MET A 55 0.99 33.90 -7.42
N GLU A 56 1.34 35.17 -7.44
CA GLU A 56 0.57 36.23 -6.78
C GLU A 56 -0.45 36.82 -7.77
N ILE A 57 -1.72 36.90 -7.37
CA ILE A 57 -2.77 37.52 -8.18
C ILE A 57 -3.02 38.93 -7.63
N PHE A 58 -2.60 39.95 -8.36
CA PHE A 58 -2.74 41.35 -7.97
C PHE A 58 -4.09 41.91 -8.39
N ALA A 59 -4.88 42.49 -7.47
CA ALA A 59 -6.05 43.27 -7.84
C ALA A 59 -5.70 44.75 -8.11
N ILE A 60 -4.77 45.28 -7.33
CA ILE A 60 -4.28 46.65 -7.43
C ILE A 60 -2.75 46.61 -7.44
N THR A 61 -2.15 47.28 -8.41
CA THR A 61 -0.70 47.49 -8.46
C THR A 61 -0.40 48.95 -8.76
N GLU A 62 0.59 49.52 -8.08
CA GLU A 62 1.04 50.91 -8.28
C GLU A 62 -0.10 51.95 -8.32
N GLY A 63 -1.13 51.79 -7.47
CA GLY A 63 -2.25 52.74 -7.42
C GLY A 63 -3.25 52.62 -8.56
N ARG A 64 -3.23 51.52 -9.33
CA ARG A 64 -4.19 51.24 -10.40
C ARG A 64 -4.84 49.88 -10.19
N VAL A 65 -6.15 49.82 -10.37
CA VAL A 65 -6.87 48.55 -10.51
C VAL A 65 -6.45 47.90 -11.82
N LEU A 66 -6.14 46.60 -11.80
CA LEU A 66 -5.76 45.90 -13.03
C LEU A 66 -6.96 45.77 -13.98
N SER A 67 -6.69 45.95 -15.28
CA SER A 67 -7.71 46.09 -16.33
C SER A 67 -8.64 44.89 -16.45
N TYR A 68 -8.15 43.67 -16.18
CA TYR A 68 -8.98 42.47 -16.23
C TYR A 68 -10.11 42.48 -15.20
N LEU A 69 -9.98 43.22 -14.09
CA LEU A 69 -11.06 43.41 -13.11
C LEU A 69 -12.14 44.39 -13.58
N LEU A 70 -11.84 45.16 -14.63
CA LEU A 70 -12.74 46.14 -15.22
C LEU A 70 -13.49 45.58 -16.45
N ASP A 71 -13.14 44.36 -16.90
CA ASP A 71 -13.86 43.65 -17.95
C ASP A 71 -15.29 43.32 -17.46
N PRO A 72 -16.35 43.75 -18.16
CA PRO A 72 -17.73 43.40 -17.81
C PRO A 72 -18.00 41.90 -17.74
N GLU A 73 -17.24 41.09 -18.48
CA GLU A 73 -17.36 39.63 -18.48
C GLU A 73 -16.47 38.96 -17.41
N PHE A 74 -15.71 39.72 -16.64
CA PHE A 74 -14.81 39.15 -15.64
C PHE A 74 -15.55 38.23 -14.66
N GLU A 75 -16.71 38.66 -14.18
CA GLU A 75 -17.50 37.90 -13.19
C GLU A 75 -17.99 36.55 -13.74
N SER A 76 -18.31 36.46 -15.03
CA SER A 76 -18.76 35.20 -15.65
C SER A 76 -17.62 34.19 -15.82
N LYS A 77 -16.39 34.69 -15.97
CA LYS A 77 -15.15 33.91 -16.11
C LYS A 77 -14.59 33.42 -14.77
N LEU A 78 -15.10 33.94 -13.63
CA LEU A 78 -14.63 33.53 -12.31
C LEU A 78 -15.08 32.10 -11.97
N PRO A 79 -14.14 31.24 -11.52
CA PRO A 79 -14.47 29.91 -11.06
C PRO A 79 -15.29 29.98 -9.77
N MET A 80 -16.03 28.92 -9.52
CA MET A 80 -16.71 28.73 -8.24
C MET A 80 -15.68 28.44 -7.14
N ILE A 81 -15.85 29.07 -5.98
CA ILE A 81 -15.05 28.79 -4.78
C ILE A 81 -15.54 27.45 -4.21
N PRO A 82 -14.67 26.44 -4.00
CA PRO A 82 -15.12 25.11 -3.63
C PRO A 82 -15.38 24.97 -2.12
N SER A 83 -16.05 23.87 -1.72
CA SER A 83 -16.58 23.65 -0.34
C SER A 83 -15.52 23.66 0.76
N GLU A 84 -14.27 23.35 0.39
CA GLU A 84 -13.11 23.22 1.28
C GLU A 84 -12.64 24.57 1.80
N VAL A 85 -12.83 25.63 1.00
CA VAL A 85 -12.35 26.99 1.28
C VAL A 85 -13.23 27.69 2.29
N THR A 86 -12.70 27.94 3.48
CA THR A 86 -13.41 28.66 4.55
C THR A 86 -13.03 30.14 4.62
N TYR A 87 -11.90 30.52 4.03
CA TYR A 87 -11.43 31.91 3.97
C TYR A 87 -10.47 32.13 2.79
N VAL A 88 -10.32 33.39 2.37
CA VAL A 88 -9.33 33.83 1.38
C VAL A 88 -8.50 34.97 1.97
N ASN A 89 -7.17 34.83 1.92
CA ASN A 89 -6.22 35.79 2.43
C ASN A 89 -5.81 36.79 1.35
N PHE A 90 -5.81 38.05 1.74
CA PHE A 90 -5.39 39.17 0.93
C PHE A 90 -4.30 39.94 1.65
N THR A 91 -3.28 40.35 0.90
CA THR A 91 -2.23 41.22 1.39
C THR A 91 -2.34 42.56 0.70
N TRP A 92 -2.20 43.63 1.48
CA TRP A 92 -2.19 45.00 0.95
C TRP A 92 -1.16 45.89 1.62
N LYS A 93 -0.78 46.96 0.92
CA LYS A 93 0.10 48.02 1.42
C LYS A 93 -0.26 49.34 0.75
N SER A 94 -0.04 50.46 1.43
CA SER A 94 -0.22 51.81 0.87
C SER A 94 1.09 52.49 0.43
N GLY A 95 2.24 51.98 0.89
CA GLY A 95 3.55 52.52 0.54
C GLY A 95 3.82 53.88 1.20
N VAL A 96 3.95 54.94 0.40
CA VAL A 96 4.21 56.32 0.87
C VAL A 96 2.91 57.12 0.97
N LYS A 97 1.96 56.88 0.06
CA LYS A 97 0.67 57.56 0.03
C LYS A 97 -0.27 56.99 1.10
N LYS A 98 -1.25 57.80 1.53
CA LYS A 98 -2.24 57.41 2.55
C LYS A 98 -3.60 57.17 1.90
N TYR A 99 -4.13 55.97 2.12
CA TYR A 99 -5.44 55.54 1.62
C TYR A 99 -6.36 55.13 2.77
N VAL A 100 -7.64 55.40 2.58
CA VAL A 100 -8.74 54.92 3.41
C VAL A 100 -9.51 53.88 2.59
N TYR A 101 -9.94 52.82 3.24
CA TYR A 101 -10.74 51.77 2.62
C TYR A 101 -12.11 51.71 3.29
N ASN A 102 -13.11 51.27 2.53
CA ASN A 102 -14.46 50.99 3.01
C ASN A 102 -15.05 49.77 2.28
N PHE A 103 -15.27 48.69 3.02
CA PHE A 103 -16.05 47.54 2.58
C PHE A 103 -17.53 47.83 2.79
N TYR A 104 -18.16 48.42 1.77
CA TYR A 104 -19.55 48.86 1.84
C TYR A 104 -20.54 47.74 1.48
N ARG A 105 -20.06 46.61 0.94
CA ARG A 105 -20.90 45.46 0.59
C ARG A 105 -20.19 44.17 0.98
N LEU A 106 -20.77 43.46 1.94
CA LEU A 106 -20.45 42.09 2.31
C LEU A 106 -21.80 41.40 2.49
N LYS A 107 -22.25 40.67 1.47
CA LYS A 107 -23.59 40.09 1.46
C LYS A 107 -23.57 38.68 0.90
N SER A 108 -24.31 37.79 1.52
CA SER A 108 -24.74 36.53 0.92
C SER A 108 -26.12 36.74 0.30
N PHE A 109 -26.33 36.17 -0.88
CA PHE A 109 -27.65 36.16 -1.54
C PHE A 109 -28.47 34.93 -1.18
N ASP A 110 -27.84 33.93 -0.56
CA ASP A 110 -28.49 32.72 -0.05
C ASP A 110 -27.92 32.37 1.34
N GLU A 111 -28.54 32.93 2.39
CA GLU A 111 -28.12 32.72 3.77
C GLU A 111 -28.41 31.31 4.30
N SER A 112 -29.27 30.55 3.61
CA SER A 112 -29.56 29.16 3.98
C SER A 112 -28.36 28.24 3.68
N ILE A 113 -27.56 28.60 2.68
CA ILE A 113 -26.37 27.86 2.22
C ILE A 113 -25.09 28.52 2.75
N LEU A 114 -24.96 29.84 2.64
CA LEU A 114 -23.76 30.60 3.01
C LEU A 114 -24.14 31.79 3.88
N LYS A 115 -23.66 31.83 5.12
CA LYS A 115 -23.85 32.98 6.00
C LYS A 115 -23.12 34.21 5.46
N THR A 116 -23.50 35.40 5.93
CA THR A 116 -22.88 36.66 5.50
C THR A 116 -21.35 36.61 5.64
N PRO A 117 -20.59 36.92 4.57
CA PRO A 117 -19.14 36.93 4.64
C PRO A 117 -18.65 38.02 5.59
N SER A 118 -17.58 37.74 6.32
CA SER A 118 -16.97 38.68 7.27
C SER A 118 -15.49 38.85 6.97
N ILE A 119 -14.88 39.90 7.53
CA ILE A 119 -13.46 40.19 7.34
C ILE A 119 -12.75 40.30 8.68
N THR A 120 -11.47 39.93 8.73
CA THR A 120 -10.67 39.93 9.97
C THR A 120 -10.21 41.33 10.42
N ILE A 121 -10.52 42.35 9.63
CA ILE A 121 -10.26 43.76 9.90
C ILE A 121 -11.59 44.52 10.03
N LYS A 122 -11.55 45.77 10.51
CA LYS A 122 -12.75 46.64 10.49
C LYS A 122 -13.21 46.89 9.05
N THR A 123 -14.51 47.05 8.82
CA THR A 123 -15.09 47.34 7.48
C THR A 123 -14.59 48.64 6.87
N GLN A 124 -14.22 49.61 7.70
CA GLN A 124 -13.59 50.85 7.27
C GLN A 124 -12.35 51.16 8.09
N GLY A 125 -11.34 51.75 7.45
CA GLY A 125 -10.08 52.05 8.12
C GLY A 125 -9.01 52.60 7.19
N ARG A 126 -7.77 52.64 7.67
CA ARG A 126 -6.61 53.09 6.88
C ARG A 126 -5.84 51.90 6.34
N VAL A 127 -5.43 51.97 5.08
CA VAL A 127 -4.57 50.94 4.46
C VAL A 127 -3.17 51.01 5.08
N PRO A 128 -2.63 49.91 5.60
CA PRO A 128 -1.35 49.89 6.32
C PRO A 128 -0.19 50.25 5.40
N ARG A 129 0.82 50.91 5.97
CA ARG A 129 1.99 51.39 5.21
C ARG A 129 2.83 50.24 4.66
N ARG A 130 3.04 49.22 5.49
CA ARG A 130 3.74 47.97 5.16
C ARG A 130 2.74 46.88 4.78
N PRO A 131 3.16 45.86 4.03
CA PRO A 131 2.33 44.68 3.75
C PRO A 131 1.71 44.14 5.03
N LYS A 132 0.38 44.00 5.03
CA LYS A 132 -0.35 43.35 6.10
C LYS A 132 -1.45 42.49 5.48
N GLU A 133 -1.65 41.33 6.06
CA GLU A 133 -2.66 40.38 5.64
C GLU A 133 -4.01 40.68 6.33
N PHE A 134 -5.09 40.39 5.62
CA PHE A 134 -6.42 40.23 6.17
C PHE A 134 -7.13 39.09 5.43
N SER A 135 -8.15 38.52 6.03
CA SER A 135 -8.89 37.39 5.47
C SER A 135 -10.34 37.77 5.28
N VAL A 136 -10.92 37.31 4.17
CA VAL A 136 -12.37 37.28 3.96
C VAL A 136 -12.84 35.88 4.33
N LEU A 137 -13.66 35.77 5.36
CA LEU A 137 -14.25 34.52 5.84
C LEU A 137 -15.52 34.22 5.03
N LEU A 138 -15.66 32.96 4.61
CA LEU A 138 -16.76 32.45 3.76
C LEU A 138 -17.51 31.32 4.50
N PRO A 139 -18.31 31.64 5.53
CA PRO A 139 -18.93 30.66 6.41
C PRO A 139 -20.14 29.95 5.77
N CYS A 140 -19.98 28.69 5.38
CA CYS A 140 -21.13 27.84 5.02
C CYS A 140 -22.06 27.65 6.22
N SER A 141 -23.37 27.56 5.97
CA SER A 141 -24.40 27.37 7.01
C SER A 141 -24.26 26.03 7.73
N GLY A 142 -23.88 24.98 6.97
CA GLY A 142 -23.69 23.61 7.44
C GLY A 142 -24.95 22.74 7.35
N ASN A 143 -26.13 23.36 7.17
CA ASN A 143 -27.41 22.64 7.12
C ASN A 143 -27.80 22.16 5.72
N ASN A 144 -27.41 22.91 4.68
CA ASN A 144 -27.77 22.63 3.29
C ASN A 144 -26.52 22.58 2.42
N SER A 145 -26.50 21.65 1.47
CA SER A 145 -25.54 21.61 0.38
C SER A 145 -26.07 22.43 -0.80
N GLY A 146 -25.19 23.14 -1.50
CA GLY A 146 -25.55 23.86 -2.71
C GLY A 146 -24.58 25.00 -3.02
N ILE A 147 -25.00 25.87 -3.95
CA ILE A 147 -24.18 26.97 -4.46
C ILE A 147 -24.82 28.28 -4.03
N ALA A 148 -24.08 29.08 -3.26
CA ALA A 148 -24.49 30.41 -2.85
C ALA A 148 -23.76 31.49 -3.65
N GLN A 149 -24.48 32.55 -4.01
CA GLN A 149 -23.87 33.78 -4.54
C GLN A 149 -23.52 34.73 -3.40
N LEU A 150 -22.37 35.39 -3.48
CA LEU A 150 -21.98 36.45 -2.56
C LEU A 150 -21.49 37.70 -3.29
N GLY A 151 -21.66 38.86 -2.66
CA GLY A 151 -21.22 40.14 -3.17
C GLY A 151 -20.21 40.81 -2.24
N ILE A 152 -19.07 41.23 -2.79
CA ILE A 152 -18.04 42.01 -2.10
C ILE A 152 -17.91 43.36 -2.80
N GLY A 153 -17.96 44.45 -2.04
CA GLY A 153 -17.77 45.82 -2.52
C GLY A 153 -16.70 46.54 -1.72
N LEU A 154 -15.66 47.02 -2.39
CA LEU A 154 -14.52 47.71 -1.78
C LEU A 154 -14.32 49.07 -2.43
N MET A 155 -14.42 50.12 -1.62
CA MET A 155 -14.08 51.49 -1.99
C MET A 155 -12.71 51.84 -1.41
N ILE A 156 -11.84 52.44 -2.22
CA ILE A 156 -10.55 52.96 -1.77
C ILE A 156 -10.44 54.42 -2.16
N GLU A 157 -10.10 55.26 -1.19
CA GLU A 157 -10.03 56.70 -1.37
C GLU A 157 -8.71 57.24 -0.84
N SER A 158 -8.22 58.28 -1.49
CA SER A 158 -7.12 59.08 -0.94
C SER A 158 -7.56 59.81 0.33
N ARG A 159 -6.60 60.32 1.13
CA ARG A 159 -6.90 61.18 2.29
C ARG A 159 -7.80 62.40 1.97
N LYS A 160 -7.83 62.85 0.71
CA LYS A 160 -8.67 63.97 0.24
C LYS A 160 -10.08 63.54 -0.18
N GLY A 161 -10.47 62.28 0.04
CA GLY A 161 -11.78 61.74 -0.36
C GLY A 161 -11.92 61.45 -1.85
N LYS A 162 -10.84 61.57 -2.64
CA LYS A 162 -10.87 61.20 -4.07
C LYS A 162 -10.79 59.67 -4.21
N PRO A 163 -11.75 59.01 -4.91
CA PRO A 163 -11.68 57.58 -5.22
C PRO A 163 -10.44 57.21 -6.02
N LEU A 164 -9.90 56.02 -5.76
CA LEU A 164 -8.85 55.43 -6.58
C LEU A 164 -9.43 55.03 -7.94
N ASN A 165 -8.69 55.27 -9.02
CA ASN A 165 -9.15 54.91 -10.37
C ASN A 165 -9.47 53.40 -10.45
N GLY A 166 -10.66 53.07 -10.95
CA GLY A 166 -11.17 51.69 -11.04
C GLY A 166 -11.89 51.20 -9.78
N THR A 167 -12.01 52.02 -8.73
CA THR A 167 -12.84 51.73 -7.57
C THR A 167 -14.15 52.55 -7.65
N PRO A 168 -15.29 52.06 -7.10
CA PRO A 168 -15.43 50.89 -6.24
C PRO A 168 -15.30 49.55 -6.98
N LEU A 169 -14.55 48.63 -6.39
CA LEU A 169 -14.50 47.24 -6.85
C LEU A 169 -15.78 46.55 -6.40
N ARG A 170 -16.47 45.91 -7.35
CA ARG A 170 -17.67 45.10 -7.10
C ARG A 170 -17.42 43.72 -7.66
N LEU A 171 -17.52 42.71 -6.82
CA LEU A 171 -17.33 41.32 -7.20
C LEU A 171 -18.56 40.52 -6.78
N ASN A 172 -19.21 39.89 -7.74
CA ASN A 172 -20.17 38.82 -7.49
C ASN A 172 -19.48 37.47 -7.67
N LEU A 173 -19.41 36.70 -6.59
CA LEU A 173 -18.71 35.41 -6.54
C LEU A 173 -19.70 34.28 -6.27
N ARG A 174 -19.32 33.05 -6.63
CA ARG A 174 -20.09 31.83 -6.36
C ARG A 174 -19.30 30.92 -5.42
N LYS A 175 -19.94 30.38 -4.39
CA LYS A 175 -19.35 29.48 -3.40
C LYS A 175 -20.18 28.21 -3.30
N GLU A 176 -19.53 27.07 -3.46
CA GLU A 176 -20.11 25.77 -3.13
C GLU A 176 -20.03 25.54 -1.62
N CYS A 177 -21.10 25.06 -1.01
CA CYS A 177 -21.12 24.58 0.36
C CYS A 177 -21.66 23.15 0.36
N THR A 178 -21.04 22.28 1.13
CA THR A 178 -21.50 20.92 1.34
C THR A 178 -21.77 20.74 2.83
N VAL A 179 -22.82 20.00 3.16
CA VAL A 179 -23.00 19.45 4.50
C VAL A 179 -21.82 18.51 4.72
N ARG A 180 -20.84 18.97 5.50
CA ARG A 180 -19.76 18.08 5.94
C ARG A 180 -20.37 17.17 6.99
N GLU A 181 -20.49 15.88 6.66
CA GLU A 181 -20.68 14.88 7.71
C GLU A 181 -19.56 15.06 8.75
N PRO A 182 -19.85 14.89 10.05
CA PRO A 182 -18.84 15.07 11.09
C PRO A 182 -17.63 14.20 10.75
N ASN A 183 -16.43 14.79 10.62
CA ASN A 183 -15.20 14.03 10.45
C ASN A 183 -15.14 13.02 11.59
N PRO A 184 -15.29 11.71 11.35
CA PRO A 184 -15.60 10.78 12.42
C PRO A 184 -14.39 10.38 13.27
N GLY A 185 -13.32 11.18 13.23
CA GLY A 185 -12.06 10.92 13.92
C GLY A 185 -11.29 9.73 13.34
N PRO A 186 -10.06 9.51 13.81
CA PRO A 186 -9.33 8.28 13.53
C PRO A 186 -9.94 7.10 14.29
N CYS A 187 -9.86 5.90 13.72
CA CYS A 187 -10.25 4.68 14.41
C CYS A 187 -9.28 4.34 15.56
N PRO A 188 -9.74 3.60 16.59
CA PRO A 188 -8.86 3.03 17.61
C PRO A 188 -7.75 2.15 17.00
N ASP A 189 -6.65 1.99 17.73
CA ASP A 189 -5.49 1.21 17.28
C ASP A 189 -5.90 -0.19 16.81
N GLY A 190 -5.45 -0.56 15.61
CA GLY A 190 -5.75 -1.85 15.00
C GLY A 190 -7.11 -1.96 14.32
N TYR A 191 -7.87 -0.86 14.16
CA TYR A 191 -9.14 -0.84 13.42
C TYR A 191 -9.13 0.16 12.25
N LEU A 192 -9.92 -0.15 11.21
CA LEU A 192 -10.05 0.59 9.97
C LEU A 192 -11.52 0.78 9.57
N GLY A 193 -11.76 1.77 8.71
CA GLY A 193 -13.08 2.10 8.16
C GLY A 193 -13.89 3.10 9.00
N PRO A 194 -13.41 4.36 9.20
CA PRO A 194 -14.25 5.40 9.77
C PRO A 194 -15.53 5.59 8.94
N PRO A 195 -16.68 5.98 9.55
CA PRO A 195 -16.88 6.26 10.97
C PRO A 195 -17.01 5.03 11.87
N ASN A 196 -17.32 3.87 11.30
CA ASN A 196 -17.80 2.73 12.07
C ASN A 196 -16.67 1.85 12.62
N CYS A 197 -15.44 1.97 12.11
CA CYS A 197 -14.25 1.27 12.59
C CYS A 197 -14.42 -0.26 12.71
N ASN A 198 -15.18 -0.85 11.80
CA ASN A 198 -15.59 -2.26 11.89
C ASN A 198 -14.56 -3.25 11.34
N LYS A 199 -13.47 -2.78 10.71
CA LYS A 199 -12.48 -3.67 10.09
C LYS A 199 -11.23 -3.78 10.96
N ALA A 200 -11.03 -4.91 11.63
CA ALA A 200 -9.80 -5.16 12.38
C ALA A 200 -8.59 -5.38 11.47
N LEU A 201 -7.41 -5.00 11.96
CA LEU A 201 -6.11 -5.15 11.30
C LEU A 201 -5.33 -6.30 11.96
N CYS A 202 -4.94 -7.28 11.15
CA CYS A 202 -4.08 -8.38 11.58
C CYS A 202 -2.74 -8.28 10.86
N TYR A 203 -1.64 -8.29 11.62
CA TYR A 203 -0.29 -8.39 11.07
C TYR A 203 0.51 -9.44 11.85
N PRO A 204 1.01 -10.51 11.19
CA PRO A 204 0.74 -10.92 9.80
C PRO A 204 -0.76 -11.14 9.47
N ASN A 205 -1.10 -11.10 8.18
CA ASN A 205 -2.46 -11.40 7.74
C ASN A 205 -2.84 -12.85 8.03
N CYS A 206 -4.12 -13.09 8.33
CA CYS A 206 -4.67 -14.43 8.47
C CYS A 206 -4.57 -15.20 7.14
N MET A 207 -3.93 -16.37 7.17
CA MET A 207 -3.74 -17.24 6.02
C MET A 207 -4.96 -18.15 5.78
N ASN A 208 -4.95 -18.88 4.67
CA ASN A 208 -5.92 -19.93 4.34
C ASN A 208 -7.41 -19.52 4.46
N GLY A 209 -7.71 -18.24 4.21
CA GLY A 209 -9.08 -17.70 4.30
C GLY A 209 -9.55 -17.37 5.72
N GLY A 210 -8.64 -17.28 6.69
CA GLY A 210 -8.96 -16.81 8.04
C GLY A 210 -9.46 -15.37 8.05
N ASN A 211 -10.37 -15.07 8.98
CA ASN A 211 -10.93 -13.73 9.16
C ASN A 211 -10.30 -13.04 10.37
N CYS A 212 -9.94 -11.76 10.21
CA CYS A 212 -9.43 -10.95 11.31
C CYS A 212 -10.60 -10.45 12.16
N THR A 213 -10.82 -11.05 13.33
CA THR A 213 -11.97 -10.72 14.19
C THR A 213 -11.68 -9.63 15.20
N ALA A 214 -10.40 -9.44 15.53
CA ALA A 214 -9.89 -8.36 16.39
C ALA A 214 -8.43 -8.09 16.03
N PRO A 215 -7.83 -6.97 16.47
CA PRO A 215 -6.45 -6.62 16.15
C PRO A 215 -5.48 -7.77 16.48
N GLY A 216 -4.85 -8.32 15.44
CA GLY A 216 -3.93 -9.46 15.57
C GLY A 216 -4.56 -10.82 15.87
N ILE A 217 -5.90 -10.94 15.90
CA ILE A 217 -6.61 -12.20 16.20
C ILE A 217 -7.30 -12.74 14.94
N CYS A 218 -6.86 -13.92 14.50
CA CYS A 218 -7.43 -14.64 13.38
C CYS A 218 -8.42 -15.71 13.83
N SER A 219 -9.60 -15.72 13.21
CA SER A 219 -10.54 -16.82 13.26
C SER A 219 -10.31 -17.74 12.06
N CYS A 220 -9.92 -18.98 12.33
CA CYS A 220 -9.53 -19.93 11.29
C CYS A 220 -10.72 -20.73 10.75
N PRO A 221 -10.78 -20.96 9.43
CA PRO A 221 -11.80 -21.81 8.86
C PRO A 221 -11.59 -23.28 9.27
N ALA A 222 -12.64 -24.08 9.15
CA ALA A 222 -12.60 -25.50 9.50
C ALA A 222 -11.48 -26.23 8.72
N GLY A 223 -10.63 -26.96 9.43
CA GLY A 223 -9.48 -27.65 8.85
C GLY A 223 -8.17 -26.86 8.95
N PHE A 224 -8.15 -25.69 9.58
CA PHE A 224 -6.95 -24.89 9.82
C PHE A 224 -6.79 -24.50 11.30
N GLN A 225 -5.56 -24.24 11.71
CA GLN A 225 -5.17 -23.89 13.08
C GLN A 225 -3.93 -22.99 13.10
N GLY A 226 -3.57 -22.50 14.28
CA GLY A 226 -2.44 -21.60 14.49
C GLY A 226 -2.88 -20.14 14.63
N PRO A 227 -2.03 -19.28 15.20
CA PRO A 227 -2.33 -17.86 15.42
C PRO A 227 -2.67 -17.09 14.13
N TYR A 228 -2.18 -17.55 12.98
CA TYR A 228 -2.43 -16.93 11.67
C TYR A 228 -3.09 -17.91 10.69
N CYS A 229 -3.68 -18.99 11.19
CA CYS A 229 -4.32 -20.05 10.38
C CYS A 229 -3.36 -20.73 9.39
N GLU A 230 -2.08 -20.80 9.73
CA GLU A 230 -1.01 -21.35 8.91
C GLU A 230 -0.92 -22.89 8.95
N GLY A 231 -1.44 -23.52 10.01
CA GLY A 231 -1.41 -24.97 10.19
C GLY A 231 -2.68 -25.65 9.70
N GLY A 232 -2.57 -26.91 9.27
CA GLY A 232 -3.71 -27.75 8.89
C GLY A 232 -4.21 -28.63 10.04
N ILE A 233 -5.49 -29.01 9.98
CA ILE A 233 -6.10 -30.06 10.80
C ILE A 233 -6.57 -31.17 9.85
N CYS A 234 -6.13 -32.40 10.12
CA CYS A 234 -6.48 -33.59 9.35
C CYS A 234 -7.41 -34.46 10.19
N ALA A 235 -8.53 -34.90 9.63
CA ALA A 235 -9.47 -35.79 10.31
C ALA A 235 -8.80 -37.13 10.66
N GLU A 236 -7.99 -37.65 9.74
CA GLU A 236 -7.13 -38.79 9.98
C GLU A 236 -5.67 -38.37 10.15
N LYS A 237 -5.00 -38.92 11.17
CA LYS A 237 -3.60 -38.60 11.46
C LYS A 237 -2.70 -39.03 10.29
N CYS A 238 -1.75 -38.16 9.94
CA CYS A 238 -0.63 -38.49 9.06
C CYS A 238 0.24 -39.56 9.72
N LEU A 239 0.63 -40.58 8.95
CA LEU A 239 1.44 -41.71 9.39
C LEU A 239 2.92 -41.45 9.13
N ASN A 240 3.78 -42.33 9.67
CA ASN A 240 5.22 -42.35 9.40
C ASN A 240 5.95 -41.00 9.59
N GLY A 241 5.46 -40.14 10.50
CA GLY A 241 6.04 -38.83 10.80
C GLY A 241 5.60 -37.70 9.88
N GLY A 242 4.55 -37.88 9.07
CA GLY A 242 3.95 -36.81 8.27
C GLY A 242 3.33 -35.70 9.12
N LYS A 243 3.33 -34.47 8.59
CA LYS A 243 2.73 -33.29 9.23
C LYS A 243 1.48 -32.86 8.48
N CYS A 244 0.42 -32.55 9.21
CA CYS A 244 -0.78 -31.98 8.59
C CYS A 244 -0.53 -30.49 8.29
N VAL A 245 -0.48 -30.14 7.01
CA VAL A 245 -0.14 -28.77 6.57
C VAL A 245 -1.37 -28.01 6.06
N GLN A 246 -2.39 -28.72 5.60
CA GLN A 246 -3.70 -28.17 5.22
C GLN A 246 -4.79 -29.17 5.60
N LYS A 247 -6.06 -28.79 5.45
CA LYS A 247 -7.20 -29.68 5.67
C LYS A 247 -7.00 -31.01 4.93
N ASP A 248 -6.95 -32.10 5.69
CA ASP A 248 -6.76 -33.48 5.20
C ASP A 248 -5.57 -33.67 4.23
N THR A 249 -4.55 -32.81 4.35
CA THR A 249 -3.35 -32.84 3.50
C THR A 249 -2.10 -33.03 4.35
N CYS A 250 -1.45 -34.18 4.16
CA CYS A 250 -0.22 -34.53 4.85
C CYS A 250 1.02 -34.18 4.01
N GLU A 251 1.95 -33.44 4.60
CA GLU A 251 3.32 -33.34 4.12
C GLU A 251 4.11 -34.56 4.58
N CYS A 252 4.56 -35.38 3.63
CA CYS A 252 5.24 -36.64 3.92
C CYS A 252 6.76 -36.47 4.01
N PRO A 253 7.42 -37.13 5.00
CA PRO A 253 8.86 -37.18 5.04
C PRO A 253 9.42 -37.99 3.87
N LYS A 254 10.70 -37.75 3.56
CA LYS A 254 11.39 -38.39 2.42
C LYS A 254 11.26 -39.92 2.48
N GLY A 255 10.89 -40.53 1.35
CA GLY A 255 10.72 -41.97 1.24
C GLY A 255 9.33 -42.49 1.66
N TYR A 256 8.41 -41.59 2.04
CA TYR A 256 7.00 -41.89 2.26
C TYR A 256 6.11 -41.10 1.30
N PHE A 257 4.94 -41.65 0.96
CA PHE A 257 3.97 -41.04 0.06
C PHE A 257 2.57 -41.62 0.30
N GLY A 258 1.57 -41.07 -0.37
CA GLY A 258 0.15 -41.36 -0.12
C GLY A 258 -0.53 -40.20 0.60
N LEU A 259 -1.85 -40.27 0.73
CA LEU A 259 -2.66 -39.18 1.32
C LEU A 259 -2.32 -38.96 2.80
N ARG A 260 -1.87 -40.01 3.47
CA ARG A 260 -1.51 -40.04 4.89
C ARG A 260 -0.08 -40.50 5.11
N CYS A 261 0.75 -40.49 4.07
CA CYS A 261 2.13 -41.01 4.12
C CYS A 261 2.20 -42.50 4.50
N GLU A 262 1.18 -43.27 4.11
CA GLU A 262 0.99 -44.68 4.43
C GLU A 262 1.89 -45.61 3.61
N PHE A 263 2.30 -45.18 2.42
CA PHE A 263 3.17 -45.94 1.55
C PHE A 263 4.61 -45.49 1.69
N SER A 264 5.54 -46.43 1.51
CA SER A 264 6.97 -46.14 1.49
C SER A 264 7.57 -46.50 0.15
N LYS A 265 8.46 -45.64 -0.36
CA LYS A 265 9.21 -45.84 -1.60
C LYS A 265 10.67 -45.53 -1.34
N CYS A 266 11.53 -46.46 -1.68
CA CYS A 266 12.96 -46.28 -1.58
C CYS A 266 13.44 -45.79 -2.94
N VAL A 267 14.22 -44.71 -2.94
CA VAL A 267 14.89 -44.19 -4.14
C VAL A 267 15.95 -45.20 -4.59
N ILE A 268 16.69 -45.78 -3.64
CA ILE A 268 17.58 -46.92 -3.87
C ILE A 268 16.73 -48.20 -3.73
N PRO A 269 16.55 -48.99 -4.81
CA PRO A 269 15.66 -50.13 -4.77
C PRO A 269 16.19 -51.23 -3.84
N CYS A 270 15.27 -51.91 -3.16
CA CYS A 270 15.61 -53.10 -2.37
C CYS A 270 15.94 -54.27 -3.30
N LEU A 271 17.08 -54.91 -3.06
CA LEU A 271 17.52 -56.08 -3.81
C LEU A 271 16.94 -57.37 -3.22
N ASN A 272 17.09 -58.48 -3.96
CA ASN A 272 16.78 -59.83 -3.50
C ASN A 272 15.36 -60.01 -2.91
N GLY A 273 14.38 -59.28 -3.44
CA GLY A 273 12.98 -59.35 -2.99
C GLY A 273 12.68 -58.60 -1.68
N GLY A 274 13.58 -57.72 -1.23
CA GLY A 274 13.33 -56.82 -0.10
C GLY A 274 12.17 -55.85 -0.34
N LYS A 275 11.49 -55.46 0.75
CA LYS A 275 10.41 -54.46 0.71
C LYS A 275 10.87 -53.18 1.38
N CYS A 276 10.60 -52.03 0.78
CA CYS A 276 10.95 -50.75 1.38
C CYS A 276 10.20 -50.54 2.71
N LYS A 277 10.90 -49.99 3.72
CA LYS A 277 10.31 -49.56 5.00
C LYS A 277 10.38 -48.02 5.19
N GLY A 278 10.88 -47.30 4.19
CA GLY A 278 11.08 -45.84 4.20
C GLY A 278 12.54 -45.43 4.43
N ASN A 279 12.87 -44.15 4.23
CA ASN A 279 14.21 -43.59 4.35
C ASN A 279 15.33 -44.38 3.63
N ASN A 280 15.02 -44.99 2.47
CA ASN A 280 15.93 -45.88 1.74
C ASN A 280 16.38 -47.15 2.50
N VAL A 281 15.66 -47.56 3.55
CA VAL A 281 15.95 -48.79 4.30
C VAL A 281 14.97 -49.91 3.93
N CYS A 282 15.50 -51.10 3.69
CA CYS A 282 14.75 -52.27 3.24
C CYS A 282 14.52 -53.29 4.34
N ARG A 283 13.32 -53.87 4.35
CA ARG A 283 13.01 -55.08 5.10
C ARG A 283 13.41 -56.29 4.27
N CYS A 284 14.45 -57.00 4.72
CA CYS A 284 15.04 -58.11 3.97
C CYS A 284 14.33 -59.46 4.22
N PRO A 285 14.21 -60.31 3.18
CA PRO A 285 13.76 -61.69 3.35
C PRO A 285 14.76 -62.52 4.16
N ALA A 286 14.31 -63.67 4.65
CA ALA A 286 15.15 -64.57 5.43
C ALA A 286 16.39 -64.99 4.62
N GLY A 287 17.58 -64.76 5.20
CA GLY A 287 18.86 -65.06 4.57
C GLY A 287 19.52 -63.88 3.83
N PHE A 288 18.88 -62.72 3.77
CA PHE A 288 19.48 -61.48 3.24
C PHE A 288 19.60 -60.41 4.34
N LYS A 289 20.61 -59.55 4.25
CA LYS A 289 20.93 -58.46 5.19
C LYS A 289 21.48 -57.23 4.42
N GLY A 290 21.71 -56.14 5.13
CA GLY A 290 22.11 -54.85 4.56
C GLY A 290 20.92 -53.91 4.42
N ASP A 291 21.19 -52.61 4.24
CA ASP A 291 20.14 -51.59 4.15
C ASP A 291 19.31 -51.73 2.87
N HIS A 292 19.86 -52.41 1.85
CA HIS A 292 19.22 -52.68 0.57
C HIS A 292 19.11 -54.18 0.27
N CYS A 293 19.31 -55.05 1.28
CA CYS A 293 19.27 -56.51 1.15
C CYS A 293 20.30 -57.09 0.17
N GLU A 294 21.40 -56.37 -0.03
CA GLU A 294 22.51 -56.71 -0.91
C GLU A 294 23.38 -57.86 -0.38
N ILE A 295 23.35 -58.13 0.93
CA ILE A 295 24.16 -59.16 1.58
C ILE A 295 23.36 -60.47 1.67
N GLY A 296 23.58 -61.40 0.74
CA GLY A 296 22.99 -62.75 0.80
C GLY A 296 23.77 -63.74 1.67
N ARG A 297 23.10 -64.77 2.19
CA ARG A 297 23.79 -65.96 2.72
C ARG A 297 24.59 -66.60 1.59
N ARG A 298 25.91 -66.74 1.77
CA ARG A 298 26.66 -67.75 1.03
C ARG A 298 25.98 -69.09 1.30
N SER A 299 25.52 -69.78 0.25
CA SER A 299 25.12 -71.18 0.37
C SER A 299 26.24 -71.90 1.11
N PRO A 300 25.97 -72.71 2.16
CA PRO A 300 27.01 -73.60 2.65
C PRO A 300 27.38 -74.46 1.45
N GLN A 301 28.64 -74.39 1.00
CA GLN A 301 29.15 -75.29 -0.03
C GLN A 301 28.68 -76.69 0.34
N ARG A 302 27.68 -77.22 -0.38
CA ARG A 302 27.37 -78.64 -0.32
C ARG A 302 28.70 -79.29 -0.66
N SER A 303 29.30 -80.02 0.29
CA SER A 303 30.47 -80.85 0.00
C SER A 303 30.15 -81.62 -1.28
N ALA A 304 31.07 -81.64 -2.25
CA ALA A 304 30.85 -82.28 -3.55
C ALA A 304 30.38 -83.74 -3.42
N CYS A 305 30.66 -84.36 -2.26
CA CYS A 305 30.23 -85.70 -1.92
C CYS A 305 28.87 -85.71 -1.23
N THR A 306 27.99 -86.57 -1.72
CA THR A 306 26.66 -86.84 -1.15
C THR A 306 26.77 -87.41 0.28
N ARG A 307 27.90 -88.05 0.60
CA ARG A 307 28.23 -88.57 1.94
C ARG A 307 29.65 -88.15 2.30
N ALA A 308 29.89 -87.86 3.58
CA ALA A 308 31.22 -87.48 4.05
C ALA A 308 32.22 -88.65 3.89
N CYS A 309 33.41 -88.34 3.37
CA CYS A 309 34.57 -89.22 3.39
C CYS A 309 35.10 -89.25 4.82
N ARG A 310 35.24 -90.44 5.43
CA ARG A 310 35.56 -90.52 6.87
C ARG A 310 37.03 -90.18 7.13
N ASN A 311 37.93 -90.88 6.44
CA ASN A 311 39.38 -90.70 6.50
C ASN A 311 39.92 -90.45 5.09
N GLY A 312 39.49 -89.34 4.49
CA GLY A 312 39.81 -88.96 3.13
C GLY A 312 39.20 -87.64 2.70
N THR A 313 39.67 -87.11 1.58
CA THR A 313 39.16 -85.87 1.00
C THR A 313 38.17 -86.15 -0.12
N CYS A 314 37.08 -85.38 -0.15
CA CYS A 314 36.07 -85.49 -1.19
C CYS A 314 36.56 -84.84 -2.49
N GLN A 315 36.52 -85.60 -3.58
CA GLN A 315 36.85 -85.13 -4.91
C GLN A 315 35.61 -84.59 -5.65
N PRO A 316 35.80 -83.73 -6.68
CA PRO A 316 34.68 -83.10 -7.42
C PRO A 316 33.73 -84.08 -8.11
N ASP A 317 34.16 -85.32 -8.34
CA ASP A 317 33.42 -86.40 -9.00
C ASP A 317 32.56 -87.24 -8.02
N ASN A 318 32.34 -86.76 -6.79
CA ASN A 318 31.59 -87.46 -5.73
C ASN A 318 32.30 -88.74 -5.25
N THR A 319 33.62 -88.85 -5.42
CA THR A 319 34.44 -89.94 -4.88
C THR A 319 35.32 -89.47 -3.72
N CYS A 320 35.75 -90.41 -2.88
CA CYS A 320 36.65 -90.14 -1.75
C CYS A 320 38.07 -90.59 -2.07
N LEU A 321 39.02 -89.66 -1.99
CA LEU A 321 40.45 -89.97 -1.99
C LEU A 321 40.87 -90.35 -0.56
N CYS A 322 41.19 -91.63 -0.35
CA CYS A 322 41.50 -92.14 0.99
C CYS A 322 42.93 -91.82 1.43
N GLU A 323 43.07 -91.48 2.72
CA GLU A 323 44.36 -91.35 3.37
C GLU A 323 45.10 -92.71 3.43
N PRO A 324 46.44 -92.70 3.51
CA PRO A 324 47.23 -93.92 3.62
C PRO A 324 46.74 -94.84 4.76
N GLY A 325 46.63 -96.14 4.48
CA GLY A 325 46.09 -97.13 5.42
C GLY A 325 44.57 -97.31 5.36
N TRP A 326 43.84 -96.47 4.63
CA TRP A 326 42.38 -96.57 4.46
C TRP A 326 42.00 -96.91 3.01
N PHE A 327 40.87 -97.60 2.86
CA PHE A 327 40.29 -97.90 1.55
C PHE A 327 38.76 -98.04 1.59
N GLY A 328 38.16 -98.17 0.41
CA GLY A 328 36.71 -98.26 0.22
C GLY A 328 36.07 -96.94 -0.19
N LYS A 329 34.84 -96.97 -0.71
CA LYS A 329 34.16 -95.81 -1.33
C LYS A 329 34.02 -94.58 -0.42
N LEU A 330 34.04 -94.75 0.89
CA LEU A 330 33.95 -93.67 1.89
C LEU A 330 35.17 -93.64 2.84
N CYS A 331 36.24 -94.36 2.50
CA CYS A 331 37.46 -94.47 3.30
C CYS A 331 37.19 -94.94 4.74
N ASN A 332 36.35 -95.95 4.87
CA ASN A 332 35.87 -96.47 6.15
C ASN A 332 36.44 -97.86 6.50
N LYS A 333 37.31 -98.43 5.67
CA LYS A 333 37.98 -99.71 5.92
C LYS A 333 39.48 -99.49 6.10
N ASN A 334 40.09 -100.12 7.11
CA ASN A 334 41.54 -100.15 7.24
C ASN A 334 42.13 -101.23 6.33
N LYS A 335 43.33 -101.04 5.79
CA LYS A 335 44.11 -102.13 5.21
C LYS A 335 44.72 -102.95 6.35
N PRO A 336 44.48 -104.27 6.44
CA PRO A 336 45.25 -105.13 7.33
C PRO A 336 46.72 -105.04 6.92
N TRP A 337 47.60 -104.76 7.88
CA TRP A 337 49.04 -104.89 7.68
C TRP A 337 49.34 -106.32 7.19
N ALA A 338 49.98 -106.44 6.03
CA ALA A 338 50.71 -107.64 5.65
C ALA A 338 52.09 -107.61 6.30
#